data_AF-A0A3C0N5L7-F1
#
_entry.id   AF-A0A3C0N5L7-F1
#
_cell.length_a   1.000
_cell.length_b   1.000
_cell.length_c   1.000
_cell.angle_alpha   90.00
_cell.angle_beta   90.00
_cell.angle_gamma   90.00
#
_symmetry.space_group_name_H-M   'P 1'
#
loop_
_entity.id
_entity.type
_entity.pdbx_description
1 polymer ?
#
loop_
_entity_poly.entity_id
_entity_poly.type
_entity_poly.pdbx_seq_one_letter_code
_entity_poly.pdbx_strand_id
1 'polypeptide(L)'
;NSMARQASAERAWVSIARFYDNCKKKIKKKGFPRFKKHQTHGSVEYKTCGWKLSEDRRTIAFTDGFKAGSFKLWGTRDLHFYQLEQIKR
;
A
#
# COMPACT_ATOMS: atom_id res chain seq x y z
N ASN A 1 10.87 3.78 -2.59
CA ASN A 1 10.02 3.42 -1.43
C ASN A 1 9.91 1.90 -1.35
N SER A 2 10.30 1.31 -0.22
CA SER A 2 10.40 -0.15 -0.03
C SER A 2 9.07 -0.84 0.23
N MET A 3 8.05 -0.14 0.76
CA MET A 3 6.79 -0.75 1.18
C MET A 3 5.91 -1.23 0.02
N ALA A 4 5.85 -0.46 -1.09
CA ALA A 4 5.09 -0.90 -2.26
C ALA A 4 5.64 -2.20 -2.88
N ARG A 5 6.96 -2.39 -2.80
CA ARG A 5 7.64 -3.62 -3.23
C ARG A 5 7.39 -4.75 -2.23
N GLN A 6 7.49 -4.49 -0.92
CA GLN A 6 7.25 -5.47 0.14
C GLN A 6 5.85 -6.07 0.03
N ALA A 7 4.83 -5.24 -0.08
CA ALA A 7 3.44 -5.69 -0.24
C ALA A 7 3.24 -6.62 -1.45
N SER A 8 3.82 -6.26 -2.60
CA SER A 8 3.73 -7.09 -3.80
C SER A 8 4.44 -8.43 -3.62
N ALA A 9 5.59 -8.44 -2.94
CA ALA A 9 6.34 -9.65 -2.63
C ALA A 9 5.61 -10.55 -1.63
N GLU A 10 5.04 -9.99 -0.56
CA GLU A 10 4.26 -10.72 0.45
C GLU A 10 3.02 -11.39 -0.17
N ARG A 11 2.30 -10.68 -1.05
CA ARG A 11 1.15 -11.24 -1.77
C ARG A 11 1.53 -12.41 -2.67
N ALA A 12 2.66 -12.28 -3.37
CA ALA A 12 3.19 -13.37 -4.19
C ALA A 12 3.56 -14.58 -3.32
N TRP A 13 4.28 -14.34 -2.22
CA TRP A 13 4.68 -15.38 -1.27
C TRP A 13 3.48 -16.12 -0.67
N VAL A 14 2.48 -15.38 -0.14
CA VAL A 14 1.25 -15.96 0.42
C VAL A 14 0.52 -16.84 -0.61
N SER A 15 0.50 -16.41 -1.87
CA SER A 15 -0.16 -17.17 -2.93
C SER A 15 0.59 -18.46 -3.28
N ILE A 16 1.92 -18.43 -3.29
CA ILE A 16 2.77 -19.61 -3.50
C ILE A 16 2.63 -20.59 -2.33
N ALA A 17 2.71 -20.10 -1.09
CA ALA A 17 2.57 -20.93 0.11
C ALA A 17 1.21 -21.64 0.14
N ARG A 18 0.10 -20.92 -0.10
CA ARG A 18 -1.25 -21.50 -0.19
C ARG A 18 -1.35 -22.55 -1.28
N PHE A 19 -0.75 -22.30 -2.45
CA PHE A 19 -0.72 -23.29 -3.53
C PHE A 19 0.02 -24.56 -3.12
N TYR A 20 1.18 -24.42 -2.47
CA TYR A 20 1.98 -25.54 -2.00
C TYR A 20 1.27 -26.36 -0.90
N ASP A 21 0.60 -25.70 0.04
CA ASP A 21 -0.19 -26.36 1.08
C ASP A 21 -1.40 -27.10 0.50
N ASN A 22 -2.10 -26.50 -0.45
CA ASN A 22 -3.19 -27.14 -1.18
C ASN A 22 -2.69 -28.33 -2.02
N CYS A 23 -1.45 -28.24 -2.52
CA CYS A 23 -0.77 -29.32 -3.22
C CYS A 23 -0.57 -30.53 -2.30
N LYS A 24 -0.01 -30.30 -1.10
CA LYS A 24 0.18 -31.32 -0.06
C LYS A 24 -1.13 -31.95 0.40
N LYS A 25 -2.18 -31.15 0.59
CA LYS A 25 -3.51 -31.60 1.03
C LYS A 25 -4.36 -32.29 -0.05
N LYS A 26 -3.82 -32.48 -1.27
CA LYS A 26 -4.51 -33.15 -2.42
C LYS A 26 -5.90 -32.59 -2.76
N ILE A 27 -6.11 -31.27 -2.60
CA ILE A 27 -7.40 -30.63 -2.90
C ILE A 27 -7.65 -30.61 -4.42
N LYS A 28 -8.88 -30.91 -4.85
CA LYS A 28 -9.27 -31.15 -6.27
C LYS A 28 -9.12 -29.95 -7.24
N LYS A 29 -8.98 -28.70 -6.76
CA LYS A 29 -8.85 -27.50 -7.60
C LYS A 29 -7.52 -26.78 -7.33
N LYS A 30 -6.47 -27.16 -8.04
CA LYS A 30 -5.14 -26.52 -7.99
C LYS A 30 -4.94 -25.63 -9.21
N GLY A 31 -5.58 -24.46 -9.21
CA GLY A 31 -5.23 -23.42 -10.17
C GLY A 31 -3.89 -22.80 -9.79
N PHE A 32 -2.98 -22.60 -10.74
CA PHE A 32 -1.75 -21.85 -10.49
C PHE A 32 -2.07 -20.41 -10.06
N PRO A 33 -1.35 -19.84 -9.08
CA PRO A 33 -1.54 -18.46 -8.70
C PRO A 33 -1.33 -17.53 -9.89
N ARG A 34 -2.35 -16.71 -10.19
CA ARG A 34 -2.30 -15.68 -11.23
C ARG A 34 -2.90 -14.39 -10.71
N PHE A 35 -2.29 -13.27 -11.06
CA PHE A 35 -2.87 -11.97 -10.79
C PHE A 35 -4.19 -11.80 -11.58
N LYS A 36 -5.21 -11.23 -10.93
CA LYS A 36 -6.47 -10.88 -11.58
C LYS A 36 -6.28 -9.62 -12.43
N LYS A 37 -6.58 -9.69 -13.73
CA LYS A 37 -6.36 -8.59 -14.69
C LYS A 37 -7.17 -7.31 -14.38
N HIS A 38 -8.34 -7.43 -13.74
CA HIS A 38 -9.27 -6.31 -13.53
C HIS A 38 -9.51 -5.95 -12.05
N GLN A 39 -8.82 -6.61 -11.10
CA GLN A 39 -9.00 -6.37 -9.66
C GLN A 39 -7.68 -6.01 -8.95
N THR A 40 -6.65 -5.65 -9.70
CA THR A 40 -5.35 -5.20 -9.18
C THR A 40 -5.43 -3.89 -8.40
N HIS A 41 -6.46 -3.06 -8.64
CA HIS A 41 -6.64 -1.76 -8.00
C HIS A 41 -7.50 -1.80 -6.73
N GLY A 42 -8.11 -2.95 -6.40
CA GLY A 42 -9.08 -3.06 -5.31
C GLY A 42 -8.46 -3.20 -3.91
N SER A 43 -7.14 -3.12 -3.81
CA SER A 43 -6.44 -3.22 -2.54
C SER A 43 -5.90 -1.86 -2.12
N VAL A 44 -6.53 -1.26 -1.11
CA VAL A 44 -6.04 -0.05 -0.47
C VAL A 44 -5.01 -0.45 0.57
N GLU A 45 -3.74 -0.15 0.30
CA GLU A 45 -2.66 -0.34 1.25
C GLU A 45 -2.23 1.02 1.81
N TYR A 46 -2.23 1.12 3.13
CA TYR A 46 -1.74 2.30 3.83
C TYR A 46 -0.22 2.33 3.72
N LYS A 47 0.30 3.31 2.96
CA LYS A 47 1.74 3.55 2.87
C LYS A 47 2.15 4.49 3.99
N THR A 48 2.93 3.97 4.92
CA THR A 48 3.41 4.74 6.07
C THR A 48 4.66 5.57 5.79
N CYS A 49 5.28 5.38 4.61
CA CYS A 49 6.47 6.12 4.20
C CYS A 49 6.40 6.58 2.73
N GLY A 50 7.38 7.43 2.36
CA GLY A 50 7.51 7.99 1.02
C GLY A 50 6.82 9.35 0.86
N TRP A 51 6.24 9.87 1.93
CA TRP A 51 5.66 11.21 1.98
C TRP A 51 5.86 11.82 3.37
N LYS A 52 5.86 13.15 3.43
CA LYS A 52 5.90 13.95 4.67
C LYS A 52 4.81 15.00 4.59
N LEU A 53 4.06 15.14 5.68
CA LEU A 53 3.08 16.21 5.84
C LEU A 53 3.80 17.48 6.31
N SER A 54 3.42 18.64 5.79
CA SER A 54 3.91 19.92 6.29
C SER A 54 3.39 20.22 7.69
N GLU A 55 4.06 21.11 8.43
CA GLU A 55 3.67 21.48 9.80
C GLU A 55 2.27 22.09 9.87
N ASP A 56 1.88 22.83 8.84
CA ASP A 56 0.54 23.40 8.67
C ASP A 56 -0.50 22.37 8.19
N ARG A 57 -0.09 21.14 7.86
CA ARG A 57 -0.93 20.01 7.41
C ARG A 57 -1.76 20.28 6.14
N ARG A 58 -1.39 21.30 5.38
CA ARG A 58 -2.03 21.68 4.11
C ARG A 58 -1.34 21.11 2.88
N THR A 59 -0.10 20.67 3.02
CA THR A 59 0.69 20.14 1.90
C THR A 59 1.36 18.82 2.22
N ILE A 60 1.44 17.95 1.22
CA ILE A 60 2.12 16.66 1.28
C ILE A 60 3.31 16.69 0.32
N ALA A 61 4.50 16.44 0.85
CA ALA A 61 5.74 16.34 0.08
C ALA A 61 6.10 14.87 -0.13
N PHE A 62 6.21 14.44 -1.39
CA PHE A 62 6.63 13.06 -1.69
C PHE A 62 8.15 12.96 -1.70
N THR A 63 8.70 12.11 -0.83
CA THR A 63 10.15 11.88 -0.70
C THR A 63 10.59 10.60 -1.41
N ASP A 64 9.73 9.99 -2.22
CA ASP A 64 9.94 8.68 -2.85
C ASP A 64 10.97 8.67 -4.00
N GLY A 65 11.89 9.64 -4.07
CA GLY A 65 12.90 9.71 -5.14
C GLY A 65 12.34 9.98 -6.55
N PHE A 66 11.02 9.90 -6.75
CA PHE A 66 10.30 10.28 -7.96
C PHE A 66 10.30 11.78 -8.24
N LYS A 67 10.84 12.61 -7.33
CA LYS A 67 10.89 14.07 -7.44
C LYS A 67 9.54 14.72 -7.80
N ALA A 68 8.44 14.11 -7.35
CA ALA A 68 7.09 14.59 -7.63
C ALA A 68 6.78 15.95 -6.97
N GLY A 69 7.60 16.36 -5.99
CA GLY A 69 7.46 17.64 -5.32
C GLY A 69 6.39 17.63 -4.21
N SER A 70 5.88 18.82 -3.92
CA SER A 70 4.89 19.05 -2.88
C SER A 70 3.53 19.36 -3.49
N PHE A 71 2.49 18.72 -2.98
CA PHE A 71 1.11 18.91 -3.44
C PHE A 71 0.27 19.49 -2.31
N LYS A 72 -0.67 20.37 -2.66
CA LYS A 72 -1.67 20.85 -1.72
C LYS A 72 -2.71 19.76 -1.50
N LEU A 73 -2.99 19.47 -0.23
CA LEU A 73 -4.08 18.57 0.15
C LEU A 73 -5.41 19.29 -0.07
N TRP A 74 -6.24 18.71 -0.93
CA TRP A 74 -7.59 19.18 -1.17
C TRP A 74 -8.57 18.13 -0.66
N GLY A 75 -9.39 18.49 0.33
CA GLY A 75 -10.33 17.58 0.95
C GLY A 75 -11.37 18.33 1.76
N THR A 76 -12.41 17.62 2.20
CA THR A 76 -13.51 18.17 2.99
C THR A 76 -13.18 18.32 4.48
N ARG A 77 -12.07 17.73 4.94
CA ARG A 77 -11.65 17.70 6.34
C ARG A 77 -10.46 18.61 6.54
N ASP A 78 -10.58 19.52 7.51
CA ASP A 78 -9.44 20.33 7.94
C ASP A 78 -8.56 19.52 8.90
N LEU A 79 -7.33 19.25 8.47
CA LEU A 79 -6.34 18.49 9.24
C LEU A 79 -5.52 19.40 10.17
N HIS A 80 -5.69 20.72 10.11
CA HIS A 80 -4.89 21.69 10.86
C HIS A 80 -5.00 21.53 12.38
N PHE A 81 -6.15 21.05 12.87
CA PHE A 81 -6.42 20.88 14.30
C PHE A 81 -5.85 19.59 14.90
N TYR A 82 -5.47 18.61 14.07
CA TYR A 82 -4.96 17.32 14.54
C TYR A 82 -3.47 17.39 14.77
N GLN A 83 -3.00 16.95 15.94
CA GLN A 83 -1.57 16.86 16.21
C GLN A 83 -0.93 15.85 15.25
N LEU A 84 0.30 16.14 14.80
CA LEU A 84 1.02 15.27 13.85
C LEU A 84 1.23 13.85 14.38
N GLU A 85 1.22 13.66 15.70
CA GLU A 85 1.32 12.36 16.38
C GLU A 85 0.03 11.54 16.28
N GLN A 86 -1.13 12.21 16.20
CA GLN A 86 -2.43 11.57 16.05
C GLN A 86 -2.67 11.07 14.61
N ILE A 87 -1.94 11.64 13.65
CA ILE A 87 -1.97 11.23 12.26
C ILE A 87 -1.08 9.99 12.12
N LYS A 88 -1.71 8.81 12.19
CA LYS A 88 -1.01 7.56 11.89
C LYS A 88 -0.40 7.63 10.50
N ARG A 89 0.92 7.46 10.47
CA ARG A 89 1.71 7.28 9.26
C ARG A 89 1.60 5.82 8.90
#